data_AF-A0A7V6M193-F1
#
_entry.id   AF-A0A7V6M193-F1
#
_cell.length_a   1.000
_cell.length_b   1.000
_cell.length_c   1.000
_cell.angle_alpha   90.00
_cell.angle_beta   90.00
_cell.angle_gamma   90.00
#
_symmetry.space_group_name_H-M   'P 1'
#
loop_
_entity.id
_entity.type
_entity.pdbx_description
1 polymer ?
#
loop_
_entity_poly.entity_id
_entity_poly.type
_entity_poly.pdbx_seq_one_letter_code
_entity_poly.pdbx_strand_id
1 'polypeptide(L)'
;MIKRFLIFLLLFFIILTSFAQFSSSIRKGSVTVLTSSIVLDSLSIVPNSLVLNGINTSQFTVDYLSATLTITDSLLIGKTIEYSYRCFQYNFSKKYSHKPLTLITPQVQHYVPYVISDGDGAISQLFYDPALQSSGSISRKFSIGNNQDFTLNSALNLQLVGELSEDLSIVANITDKNVPIQPEGNSRMIQDFNKIFLQLNYKN
;
A
#
# COMPACT_ATOMS: atom_id res chain seq x y z
N MET A 1 -60.00 18.41 -7.41
CA MET A 1 -59.59 17.06 -6.94
C MET A 1 -59.32 16.08 -8.08
N ILE A 2 -60.13 16.06 -9.15
CA ILE A 2 -59.99 15.12 -10.29
C ILE A 2 -58.59 15.11 -10.94
N LYS A 3 -57.95 16.27 -11.16
CA LYS A 3 -56.62 16.34 -11.79
C LYS A 3 -55.52 15.66 -10.98
N ARG A 4 -55.59 15.74 -9.64
CA ARG A 4 -54.61 15.08 -8.74
C ARG A 4 -54.80 13.57 -8.72
N PHE A 5 -56.05 13.11 -8.79
CA PHE A 5 -56.37 11.68 -8.90
C PHE A 5 -55.88 11.09 -10.23
N LEU A 6 -56.04 11.82 -11.34
CA LEU A 6 -55.61 11.37 -12.66
C LEU A 6 -54.07 11.25 -12.77
N ILE A 7 -53.33 12.15 -12.11
CA ILE A 7 -51.85 12.05 -11.99
C ILE A 7 -51.44 10.82 -11.17
N PHE A 8 -52.13 10.54 -10.06
CA PHE A 8 -51.87 9.34 -9.25
C PHE A 8 -52.15 8.05 -10.02
N LEU A 9 -53.25 8.01 -10.79
CA LEU A 9 -53.60 6.86 -11.63
C LEU A 9 -52.55 6.60 -12.71
N LEU A 10 -52.02 7.67 -13.31
CA LEU A 10 -50.97 7.57 -14.33
C LEU A 10 -49.64 7.08 -13.74
N LEU A 11 -49.24 7.57 -12.57
CA LEU A 11 -48.06 7.07 -11.85
C LEU A 11 -48.19 5.60 -11.47
N PHE A 12 -49.39 5.17 -11.05
CA PHE A 12 -49.66 3.77 -10.72
C PHE A 12 -49.50 2.84 -11.94
N PHE A 13 -49.95 3.27 -13.13
CA PHE A 13 -49.79 2.50 -14.36
C PHE A 13 -48.32 2.39 -14.83
N ILE A 14 -47.49 3.41 -14.58
CA ILE A 14 -46.06 3.38 -14.92
C ILE A 14 -45.31 2.32 -14.09
N ILE A 15 -45.68 2.15 -12.81
CA ILE A 15 -45.04 1.16 -11.93
C ILE A 15 -45.37 -0.27 -12.39
N LEU A 16 -46.57 -0.51 -12.92
CA LEU A 16 -47.00 -1.81 -13.44
C LEU A 16 -46.26 -2.25 -14.72
N THR A 17 -45.65 -1.32 -15.46
CA THR A 17 -44.83 -1.65 -16.64
C THR A 17 -43.35 -1.93 -16.33
N SER A 18 -42.96 -1.96 -15.05
CA SER A 18 -41.60 -2.32 -14.68
C SER A 18 -41.38 -3.82 -14.82
N PHE A 19 -40.71 -4.22 -15.91
CA PHE A 19 -40.16 -5.57 -16.02
C PHE A 19 -38.98 -5.68 -15.05
N ALA A 20 -39.13 -6.48 -14.00
CA ALA A 20 -37.99 -6.89 -13.17
C ALA A 20 -37.01 -7.69 -14.04
N GLN A 21 -35.76 -7.24 -14.12
CA GLN A 21 -34.73 -7.91 -14.90
C GLN A 21 -34.33 -9.21 -14.19
N PHE A 22 -34.91 -10.33 -14.62
CA PHE A 22 -34.38 -11.66 -14.28
C PHE A 22 -33.07 -11.85 -15.06
N SER A 23 -31.93 -11.50 -14.45
CA SER A 23 -30.65 -11.96 -14.96
C SER A 23 -30.56 -13.47 -14.70
N SER A 24 -30.83 -14.26 -15.74
CA SER A 24 -30.64 -15.70 -15.64
C SER A 24 -29.14 -15.97 -15.55
N SER A 25 -28.70 -16.62 -14.47
CA SER A 25 -27.30 -17.00 -14.29
C SER A 25 -26.88 -18.17 -15.19
N ILE A 26 -27.81 -18.77 -15.94
CA ILE A 26 -27.55 -19.92 -16.81
C ILE A 26 -27.17 -19.44 -18.22
N ARG A 27 -26.08 -19.99 -18.74
CA ARG A 27 -25.60 -19.77 -20.10
C ARG A 27 -25.65 -21.09 -20.85
N LYS A 28 -26.13 -21.04 -22.09
CA LYS A 28 -26.20 -22.18 -23.01
C LYS A 28 -25.75 -21.72 -24.38
N GLY A 29 -25.03 -22.57 -25.10
CA GLY A 29 -24.57 -22.27 -26.43
C GLY A 29 -23.72 -23.40 -27.01
N SER A 30 -23.13 -23.13 -28.16
CA SER A 30 -22.17 -24.03 -28.79
C SER A 30 -20.88 -23.28 -29.11
N VAL A 31 -19.75 -23.98 -29.03
CA VAL A 31 -18.43 -23.45 -29.35
C VAL A 31 -17.67 -24.44 -30.21
N THR A 32 -17.05 -23.96 -31.29
CA THR A 32 -16.14 -24.77 -32.11
C THR A 32 -14.76 -24.74 -31.48
N VAL A 33 -14.17 -25.91 -31.24
CA VAL A 33 -12.83 -26.03 -30.68
C VAL A 33 -11.80 -25.78 -31.77
N LEU A 34 -11.23 -24.60 -31.82
CA LEU A 34 -10.17 -24.27 -32.79
C LEU A 34 -8.77 -24.45 -32.19
N THR A 35 -8.65 -24.27 -30.87
CA THR A 35 -7.39 -24.26 -30.12
C THR A 35 -7.50 -25.12 -28.87
N SER A 36 -6.36 -25.44 -28.27
CA SER A 36 -6.29 -26.21 -27.02
C SER A 36 -6.83 -25.44 -25.80
N SER A 37 -6.98 -24.12 -25.88
CA SER A 37 -7.53 -23.26 -24.83
C SER A 37 -8.57 -22.32 -25.41
N ILE A 38 -9.74 -22.24 -24.77
CA ILE A 38 -10.91 -21.50 -25.23
C ILE A 38 -11.53 -20.77 -24.04
N VAL A 39 -11.76 -19.47 -24.16
CA VAL A 39 -12.48 -18.70 -23.15
C VAL A 39 -13.98 -18.82 -23.43
N LEU A 40 -14.74 -19.34 -22.45
CA LEU A 40 -16.18 -19.56 -22.57
C LEU A 40 -17.00 -18.31 -22.23
N ASP A 41 -16.53 -17.50 -21.28
CA ASP A 41 -17.22 -16.30 -20.81
C ASP A 41 -16.22 -15.26 -20.27
N SER A 42 -16.68 -14.02 -20.13
CA SER A 42 -16.00 -12.94 -19.41
C SER A 42 -16.19 -12.99 -17.89
N LEU A 43 -17.22 -13.69 -17.40
CA LEU A 43 -17.56 -13.86 -15.98
C LEU A 43 -17.08 -15.22 -15.47
N SER A 44 -16.79 -15.32 -14.17
CA SER A 44 -16.36 -16.60 -13.60
C SER A 44 -17.50 -17.62 -13.61
N ILE A 45 -17.16 -18.88 -13.88
CA ILE A 45 -18.12 -20.00 -13.92
C ILE A 45 -18.30 -20.56 -12.50
N VAL A 46 -19.52 -20.95 -12.16
CA VAL A 46 -19.81 -21.65 -10.90
C VAL A 46 -19.18 -23.06 -10.97
N PRO A 47 -18.31 -23.44 -10.01
CA PRO A 47 -17.71 -24.77 -9.99
C PRO A 47 -18.75 -25.88 -10.08
N ASN A 48 -18.42 -26.98 -10.78
CA ASN A 48 -19.30 -28.14 -11.00
C ASN A 48 -20.63 -27.85 -11.71
N SER A 49 -20.85 -26.64 -12.25
CA SER A 49 -22.06 -26.32 -13.01
C SER A 49 -21.93 -26.58 -14.52
N LEU A 50 -20.70 -26.75 -15.02
CA LEU A 50 -20.40 -26.93 -16.44
C LEU A 50 -20.78 -28.34 -16.90
N VAL A 51 -21.63 -28.40 -17.90
CA VAL A 51 -22.01 -29.62 -18.62
C VAL A 51 -21.64 -29.42 -20.09
N LEU A 52 -20.82 -30.33 -20.62
CA LEU A 52 -20.48 -30.41 -22.03
C LEU A 52 -21.13 -31.67 -22.61
N ASN A 53 -21.95 -31.51 -23.64
CA ASN A 53 -22.64 -32.64 -24.25
C ASN A 53 -21.66 -33.46 -25.12
N GLY A 54 -21.63 -34.78 -24.92
CA GLY A 54 -20.86 -35.70 -25.76
C GLY A 54 -19.35 -35.76 -25.48
N ILE A 55 -18.90 -35.26 -24.32
CA ILE A 55 -17.48 -35.24 -23.93
C ILE A 55 -17.32 -35.80 -22.52
N ASN A 56 -16.29 -36.62 -22.33
CA ASN A 56 -15.94 -37.15 -21.02
C ASN A 56 -15.17 -36.11 -20.19
N THR A 57 -15.37 -36.09 -18.88
CA THR A 57 -14.66 -35.21 -17.93
C THR A 57 -13.14 -35.37 -17.94
N SER A 58 -12.60 -36.45 -18.50
CA SER A 58 -11.14 -36.66 -18.65
C SER A 58 -10.52 -35.94 -19.85
N GLN A 59 -11.34 -35.52 -20.83
CA GLN A 59 -10.89 -34.95 -22.10
C GLN A 59 -10.72 -33.43 -22.06
N PHE A 60 -11.07 -32.81 -20.94
CA PHE A 60 -10.92 -31.38 -20.73
C PHE A 60 -10.64 -31.07 -19.26
N THR A 61 -9.99 -29.93 -19.06
CA THR A 61 -9.90 -29.27 -17.75
C THR A 61 -10.47 -27.87 -17.88
N VAL A 62 -11.01 -27.33 -16.79
CA VAL A 62 -11.63 -26.01 -16.79
C VAL A 62 -11.09 -25.19 -15.64
N ASP A 63 -10.66 -23.97 -15.94
CA ASP A 63 -10.43 -22.95 -14.93
C ASP A 63 -11.72 -22.15 -14.74
N TYR A 64 -12.42 -22.45 -13.65
CA TYR A 64 -13.68 -21.79 -13.29
C TYR A 64 -13.51 -20.29 -13.01
N LEU A 65 -12.33 -19.83 -12.57
CA LEU A 65 -12.11 -18.43 -12.24
C LEU A 65 -11.96 -17.58 -13.50
N SER A 66 -11.17 -18.04 -14.47
CA SER A 66 -10.98 -17.35 -15.75
C SER A 66 -12.00 -17.74 -16.83
N ALA A 67 -12.90 -18.68 -16.53
CA ALA A 67 -13.86 -19.26 -17.48
C ALA A 67 -13.19 -19.86 -18.73
N THR A 68 -12.00 -20.43 -18.55
CA THR A 68 -11.20 -20.99 -19.65
C THR A 68 -11.32 -22.51 -19.67
N LEU A 69 -11.76 -23.04 -20.81
CA LEU A 69 -11.78 -24.47 -21.11
C LEU A 69 -10.48 -24.86 -21.82
N THR A 70 -9.72 -25.76 -21.22
CA THR A 70 -8.50 -26.33 -21.79
C THR A 70 -8.75 -27.77 -22.20
N ILE A 71 -8.57 -28.06 -23.48
CA ILE A 71 -8.79 -29.37 -24.07
C ILE A 71 -7.51 -30.19 -23.95
N THR A 72 -7.61 -31.38 -23.34
CA THR A 72 -6.47 -32.31 -23.20
C THR A 72 -6.43 -33.31 -24.34
N ASP A 73 -7.56 -33.61 -24.96
CA ASP A 73 -7.67 -34.54 -26.09
C ASP A 73 -7.70 -33.78 -27.43
N SER A 74 -6.61 -33.90 -28.20
CA SER A 74 -6.44 -33.28 -29.51
C SER A 74 -7.53 -33.68 -30.53
N LEU A 75 -8.23 -34.81 -30.33
CA LEU A 75 -9.30 -35.29 -31.21
C LEU A 75 -10.58 -34.44 -31.16
N LEU A 76 -10.68 -33.55 -30.16
CA LEU A 76 -11.80 -32.61 -30.03
C LEU A 76 -11.58 -31.34 -30.85
N ILE A 77 -10.36 -31.10 -31.37
CA ILE A 77 -10.06 -29.95 -32.24
C ILE A 77 -10.83 -30.10 -33.56
N GLY A 78 -11.53 -29.03 -33.95
CA GLY A 78 -12.40 -28.96 -35.12
C GLY A 78 -13.85 -29.35 -34.85
N LYS A 79 -14.20 -29.86 -33.66
CA LYS A 79 -15.57 -30.22 -33.32
C LYS A 79 -16.32 -29.07 -32.67
N THR A 80 -17.63 -29.03 -32.88
CA THR A 80 -18.55 -28.12 -32.19
C THR A 80 -19.09 -28.81 -30.94
N ILE A 81 -18.93 -28.17 -29.79
CA ILE A 81 -19.35 -28.67 -28.49
C ILE A 81 -20.48 -27.80 -27.98
N GLU A 82 -21.58 -28.42 -27.54
CA GLU A 82 -22.64 -27.73 -26.81
C GLU A 82 -22.32 -27.69 -25.33
N TYR A 83 -22.52 -26.52 -24.73
CA TYR A 83 -22.26 -26.27 -23.33
C TYR A 83 -23.48 -25.69 -22.60
N SER A 84 -23.58 -26.02 -21.32
CA SER A 84 -24.51 -25.38 -20.38
C SER A 84 -23.80 -25.19 -19.04
N TYR A 85 -23.79 -23.98 -18.50
CA TYR A 85 -23.17 -23.67 -17.22
C TYR A 85 -23.85 -22.51 -16.50
N ARG A 86 -23.51 -22.30 -15.22
CA ARG A 86 -23.90 -21.10 -14.47
C ARG A 86 -22.71 -20.16 -14.29
N CYS A 87 -22.93 -18.86 -14.42
CA CYS A 87 -21.91 -17.83 -14.20
C CYS A 87 -22.21 -17.01 -12.94
N PHE A 88 -21.17 -16.51 -12.29
CA PHE A 88 -21.30 -15.47 -11.28
C PHE A 88 -21.58 -14.11 -11.93
N GLN A 89 -22.03 -13.14 -11.14
CA GLN A 89 -22.21 -11.74 -11.60
C GLN A 89 -20.87 -10.97 -11.67
N TYR A 90 -19.76 -11.61 -11.30
CA TYR A 90 -18.42 -11.02 -11.21
C TYR A 90 -17.36 -11.96 -11.77
N ASN A 91 -16.24 -11.40 -12.24
CA ASN A 91 -15.03 -12.13 -12.62
C ASN A 91 -14.02 -12.07 -11.46
N PHE A 92 -13.77 -13.21 -10.82
CA PHE A 92 -12.83 -13.33 -9.69
C PHE A 92 -11.35 -13.38 -10.11
N SER A 93 -11.06 -13.71 -11.37
CA SER A 93 -9.70 -13.71 -11.91
C SER A 93 -9.19 -12.28 -12.17
N LYS A 94 -10.11 -11.34 -12.45
CA LYS A 94 -9.77 -9.96 -12.75
C LYS A 94 -9.30 -9.20 -11.50
N LYS A 95 -8.02 -8.83 -11.49
CA LYS A 95 -7.43 -7.99 -10.44
C LYS A 95 -7.76 -6.52 -10.70
N TYR A 96 -8.27 -5.84 -9.68
CA TYR A 96 -8.51 -4.40 -9.69
C TYR A 96 -7.54 -3.75 -8.70
N SER A 97 -6.81 -2.73 -9.14
CA SER A 97 -5.98 -1.93 -8.24
C SER A 97 -6.00 -0.47 -8.65
N HIS A 98 -6.17 0.42 -7.67
CA HIS A 98 -6.07 1.86 -7.87
C HIS A 98 -4.62 2.35 -7.86
N LYS A 99 -3.71 1.59 -7.22
CA LYS A 99 -2.29 1.92 -7.09
C LYS A 99 -1.43 0.71 -7.50
N PRO A 100 -0.34 0.88 -8.24
CA PRO A 100 0.50 -0.25 -8.60
C PRO A 100 1.17 -0.85 -7.35
N LEU A 101 1.27 -2.18 -7.29
CA LEU A 101 1.95 -2.90 -6.19
C LEU A 101 3.43 -2.54 -6.06
N THR A 102 4.03 -1.94 -7.09
CA THR A 102 5.41 -1.42 -7.07
C THR A 102 5.63 -0.33 -6.02
N LEU A 103 4.57 0.35 -5.56
CA LEU A 103 4.64 1.33 -4.46
C LEU A 103 4.75 0.67 -3.09
N ILE A 104 4.41 -0.62 -2.97
CA ILE A 104 4.58 -1.38 -1.75
C ILE A 104 6.03 -1.87 -1.76
N THR A 105 6.93 -1.07 -1.21
CA THR A 105 8.29 -1.53 -0.96
C THR A 105 8.20 -2.72 0.01
N PRO A 106 8.76 -3.90 -0.33
CA PRO A 106 8.82 -5.00 0.62
C PRO A 106 9.50 -4.51 1.90
N GLN A 107 9.05 -5.01 3.05
CA GLN A 107 9.66 -4.71 4.35
C GLN A 107 11.12 -5.20 4.34
N VAL A 108 12.03 -4.37 3.84
CA VAL A 108 13.46 -4.58 4.01
C VAL A 108 13.70 -4.35 5.49
N GLN A 109 14.05 -5.42 6.21
CA GLN A 109 14.26 -5.47 7.67
C GLN A 109 15.36 -4.56 8.20
N HIS A 110 15.90 -3.64 7.40
CA HIS A 110 16.89 -2.67 7.83
C HIS A 110 16.45 -1.29 7.37
N TYR A 111 16.02 -0.46 8.32
CA TYR A 111 16.08 0.98 8.17
C TYR A 111 17.54 1.34 7.92
N VAL A 112 17.92 1.50 6.66
CA VAL A 112 19.21 2.10 6.31
C VAL A 112 18.93 3.61 6.29
N PRO A 113 19.37 4.37 7.30
CA PRO A 113 19.22 5.82 7.26
C PRO A 113 19.86 6.34 5.98
N TYR A 114 19.19 7.27 5.31
CA TYR A 114 19.81 8.01 4.22
C TYR A 114 20.95 8.83 4.81
N VAL A 115 22.18 8.36 4.62
CA VAL A 115 23.38 9.11 4.97
C VAL A 115 23.58 10.13 3.87
N ILE A 116 23.43 11.42 4.20
CA ILE A 116 23.99 12.48 3.38
C ILE A 116 25.51 12.31 3.51
N SER A 117 26.10 11.53 2.61
CA SER A 117 27.55 11.56 2.42
C SER A 117 27.88 12.95 1.91
N ASP A 118 28.84 13.61 2.56
CA ASP A 118 29.36 14.92 2.16
C ASP A 118 29.83 14.87 0.71
N GLY A 119 28.90 15.15 -0.20
CA GLY A 119 29.18 15.32 -1.61
C GLY A 119 29.97 16.61 -1.75
N ASP A 120 31.22 16.46 -2.16
CA ASP A 120 32.09 17.53 -2.63
C ASP A 120 32.21 18.73 -1.66
N GLY A 121 32.75 18.48 -0.45
CA GLY A 121 33.50 19.44 0.38
C GLY A 121 32.86 20.78 0.81
N ALA A 122 31.67 21.12 0.34
CA ALA A 122 31.10 22.46 0.43
C ALA A 122 30.43 22.73 1.77
N ILE A 123 29.91 21.69 2.44
CA ILE A 123 29.27 21.84 3.77
C ILE A 123 30.34 21.91 4.86
N SER A 124 31.46 21.18 4.71
CA SER A 124 32.57 21.18 5.66
C SER A 124 33.30 22.54 5.72
N GLN A 125 33.29 23.32 4.64
CA GLN A 125 33.93 24.65 4.58
C GLN A 125 33.12 25.75 5.28
N LEU A 126 31.80 25.58 5.45
CA LEU A 126 30.94 26.58 6.11
C LEU A 126 31.00 26.54 7.64
N PHE A 127 31.58 25.49 8.23
CA PHE A 127 31.69 25.29 9.68
C PHE A 127 33.12 25.08 10.18
N TYR A 128 34.13 25.28 9.31
CA TYR A 128 35.53 25.11 9.69
C TYR A 128 36.10 26.44 10.21
N ASP A 129 35.94 26.67 11.50
CA ASP A 129 36.80 27.60 12.23
C ASP A 129 37.95 26.79 12.85
N PRO A 130 39.21 26.99 12.43
CA PRO A 130 40.36 26.29 13.01
C PRO A 130 40.49 26.50 14.52
N ALA A 131 39.99 27.62 15.05
CA ALA A 131 40.05 27.96 16.47
C ALA A 131 38.93 27.27 17.27
N LEU A 132 37.86 26.79 16.63
CA LEU A 132 36.71 26.19 17.27
C LEU A 132 36.37 24.81 16.68
N GLN A 133 36.78 23.75 17.37
CA GLN A 133 36.50 22.38 16.99
C GLN A 133 35.10 21.97 17.43
N SER A 134 34.28 21.52 16.48
CA SER A 134 32.96 20.96 16.74
C SER A 134 32.92 19.48 16.37
N SER A 135 32.40 18.65 17.27
CA SER A 135 32.24 17.21 17.05
C SER A 135 30.93 16.73 17.62
N GLY A 136 30.16 15.96 16.86
CA GLY A 136 28.86 15.51 17.31
C GLY A 136 27.97 14.97 16.21
N SER A 137 26.70 14.79 16.55
CA SER A 137 25.66 14.31 15.65
C SER A 137 24.36 15.05 15.90
N ILE A 138 23.68 15.44 14.82
CA ILE A 138 22.30 15.91 14.83
C ILE A 138 21.45 14.91 14.03
N SER A 139 20.34 14.48 14.62
CA SER A 139 19.38 13.55 14.00
C SER A 139 18.00 14.19 13.99
N ARG A 140 17.33 14.20 12.82
CA ARG A 140 15.96 14.70 12.66
C ARG A 140 15.10 13.64 12.00
N LYS A 141 14.25 12.98 12.79
CA LYS A 141 13.33 11.94 12.32
C LYS A 141 11.96 12.55 12.11
N PHE A 142 11.47 12.53 10.89
CA PHE A 142 10.06 12.79 10.60
C PHE A 142 9.33 11.45 10.39
N SER A 143 8.08 11.36 10.79
CA SER A 143 7.25 10.17 10.59
C SER A 143 5.92 10.57 9.97
N ILE A 144 5.52 9.84 8.93
CA ILE A 144 4.29 10.03 8.16
C ILE A 144 3.60 8.68 8.10
N GLY A 145 2.33 8.62 8.50
CA GLY A 145 1.53 7.40 8.52
C GLY A 145 0.14 7.63 7.91
N ASN A 146 -0.48 6.57 7.41
CA ASN A 146 -1.88 6.64 6.98
C ASN A 146 -2.78 6.87 8.20
N ASN A 147 -3.53 7.97 8.20
CA ASN A 147 -4.39 8.40 9.33
C ASN A 147 -3.63 8.71 10.64
N GLN A 148 -2.38 9.17 10.56
CA GLN A 148 -1.60 9.68 11.68
C GLN A 148 -1.11 11.09 11.37
N ASP A 149 -0.94 11.91 12.41
CA ASP A 149 -0.36 13.24 12.27
C ASP A 149 1.13 13.17 11.94
N PHE A 150 1.63 14.20 11.26
CA PHE A 150 3.06 14.39 11.03
C PHE A 150 3.76 14.63 12.37
N THR A 151 4.78 13.81 12.67
CA THR A 151 5.58 13.98 13.89
C THR A 151 7.05 14.21 13.54
N LEU A 152 7.67 15.14 14.26
CA LEU A 152 9.10 15.48 14.15
C LEU A 152 9.79 15.19 15.48
N ASN A 153 10.75 14.28 15.47
CA ASN A 153 11.61 13.95 16.61
C ASN A 153 13.04 14.37 16.29
N SER A 154 13.67 15.14 17.17
CA SER A 154 15.05 15.59 17.02
C SER A 154 15.91 15.03 18.14
N ALA A 155 17.17 14.73 17.83
CA ALA A 155 18.19 14.41 18.82
C ALA A 155 19.49 15.13 18.45
N LEU A 156 20.09 15.80 19.43
CA LEU A 156 21.35 16.51 19.28
C LEU A 156 22.34 16.00 20.32
N ASN A 157 23.58 15.76 19.90
CA ASN A 157 24.73 15.55 20.77
C ASN A 157 25.92 16.27 20.15
N LEU A 158 26.33 17.40 20.74
CA LEU A 158 27.34 18.28 20.19
C LEU A 158 28.37 18.64 21.27
N GLN A 159 29.64 18.46 20.94
CA GLN A 159 30.79 18.88 21.74
C GLN A 159 31.52 20.00 20.99
N LEU A 160 31.84 21.07 21.70
CA LEU A 160 32.57 22.22 21.17
C LEU A 160 33.78 22.50 22.05
N VAL A 161 34.96 22.62 21.46
CA VAL A 161 36.20 22.97 22.15
C VAL A 161 36.98 23.96 21.31
N GLY A 162 37.39 25.09 21.90
CA GLY A 162 38.20 26.05 21.17
C GLY A 162 38.36 27.42 21.82
N GLU A 163 39.00 28.32 21.10
CA GLU A 163 39.17 29.72 21.46
C GLU A 163 38.05 30.55 20.80
N LEU A 164 37.29 31.30 21.59
CA LEU A 164 36.31 32.28 21.12
C LEU A 164 36.96 33.64 20.81
N SER A 165 38.07 33.94 21.49
CA SER A 165 38.96 35.09 21.28
C SER A 165 40.34 34.80 21.90
N GLU A 166 41.33 35.69 21.72
CA GLU A 166 42.69 35.53 22.25
C GLU A 166 42.74 35.26 23.77
N ASP A 167 41.77 35.79 24.52
CA ASP A 167 41.68 35.68 25.98
C ASP A 167 40.52 34.79 26.45
N LEU A 168 39.75 34.15 25.57
CA LEU A 168 38.56 33.41 25.95
C LEU A 168 38.48 32.05 25.25
N SER A 169 38.40 30.97 26.03
CA SER A 169 38.19 29.61 25.53
C SER A 169 36.87 29.02 26.01
N ILE A 170 36.32 28.09 25.22
CA ILE A 170 35.06 27.40 25.48
C ILE A 170 35.26 25.88 25.45
N VAL A 171 34.61 25.21 26.40
CA VAL A 171 34.35 23.77 26.36
C VAL A 171 32.86 23.58 26.59
N ALA A 172 32.15 23.04 25.59
CA ALA A 172 30.73 22.82 25.65
C ALA A 172 30.34 21.39 25.32
N ASN A 173 29.30 20.89 25.98
CA ASN A 173 28.59 19.68 25.59
C ASN A 173 27.09 19.95 25.66
N ILE A 174 26.44 19.90 24.49
CA ILE A 174 25.03 20.21 24.28
C ILE A 174 24.34 18.93 23.84
N THR A 175 23.44 18.41 24.68
CA THR A 175 22.64 17.22 24.37
C THR A 175 21.15 17.51 24.55
N ASP A 176 20.39 17.29 23.48
CA ASP A 176 18.92 17.25 23.46
C ASP A 176 18.54 15.80 23.13
N LYS A 177 18.38 14.97 24.16
CA LYS A 177 17.93 13.57 24.03
C LYS A 177 16.77 13.34 24.97
N ASN A 178 15.62 13.02 24.41
CA ASN A 178 14.60 12.29 25.14
C ASN A 178 15.07 10.83 25.28
N VAL A 179 15.58 10.46 26.46
CA VAL A 179 15.93 9.06 26.77
C VAL A 179 14.69 8.43 27.40
N PRO A 180 13.95 7.57 26.70
CA PRO A 180 12.86 6.83 27.31
C PRO A 180 13.46 5.82 28.29
N ILE A 181 13.44 6.16 29.57
CA ILE A 181 13.70 5.20 30.65
C ILE A 181 12.41 4.46 30.93
N GLN A 182 12.45 3.13 30.86
CA GLN A 182 11.34 2.31 31.31
C GLN A 182 11.21 2.47 32.83
N PRO A 183 10.09 2.97 33.35
CA PRO A 183 9.94 3.14 34.79
C PRO A 183 9.85 1.76 35.45
N GLU A 184 10.70 1.52 36.45
CA GLU A 184 10.73 0.32 37.30
C GLU A 184 9.53 0.27 38.27
N GLY A 185 8.33 0.64 37.82
CA GLY A 185 7.09 0.55 38.61
C GLY A 185 6.80 1.71 39.57
N ASN A 186 7.43 2.88 39.41
CA ASN A 186 7.08 4.08 40.16
C ASN A 186 6.46 5.19 39.28
N SER A 187 5.59 6.01 39.86
CA SER A 187 4.88 7.11 39.17
C SER A 187 5.70 8.38 39.03
N ARG A 188 7.04 8.30 39.08
CA ARG A 188 7.88 9.49 38.91
C ARG A 188 7.98 9.80 37.42
N MET A 189 7.17 10.74 36.95
CA MET A 189 7.35 11.34 35.63
C MET A 189 8.71 12.04 35.62
N ILE A 190 9.68 11.48 34.91
CA ILE A 190 10.98 12.11 34.77
C ILE A 190 10.89 13.14 33.64
N GLN A 191 11.30 14.36 33.97
CA GLN A 191 11.30 15.52 33.11
C GLN A 191 12.40 15.35 32.04
N ASP A 192 12.09 15.63 30.78
CA ASP A 192 13.08 15.60 29.68
C ASP A 192 14.28 16.48 30.03
N PHE A 193 15.47 15.86 30.17
CA PHE A 193 16.69 16.58 30.55
C PHE A 193 17.46 17.01 29.31
N ASN A 194 17.20 18.24 28.85
CA ASN A 194 18.16 18.98 28.04
C ASN A 194 19.39 19.29 28.89
N LYS A 195 20.56 18.78 28.50
CA LYS A 195 21.82 19.04 29.22
C LYS A 195 22.69 19.94 28.37
N ILE A 196 22.92 21.15 28.88
CA ILE A 196 23.89 22.09 28.34
C ILE A 196 24.97 22.24 29.39
N PHE A 197 26.16 21.74 29.08
CA PHE A 197 27.37 22.03 29.83
C PHE A 197 28.16 23.07 29.05
N LEU A 198 28.52 24.17 29.73
CA LEU A 198 29.30 25.25 29.16
C LEU A 198 30.36 25.67 30.19
N GLN A 199 31.62 25.62 29.78
CA GLN A 199 32.73 26.14 30.55
C GLN A 199 33.45 27.19 29.70
N LEU A 200 33.60 28.38 30.28
CA LEU A 200 34.34 29.49 29.69
C LEU A 200 35.59 29.72 30.54
N ASN A 201 36.77 29.68 29.92
CA ASN A 201 38.02 30.02 30.60
C ASN A 201 38.57 31.31 30.01
N TYR A 202 38.70 32.31 30.88
CA TYR A 202 39.35 33.58 30.54
C TYR A 202 40.84 33.49 30.87
N LYS A 203 41.69 33.91 29.93
CA LYS A 203 43.14 34.02 30.11
C LYS A 203 43.42 35.35 30.78
N ASN A 204 44.07 35.29 31.95
CA ASN A 204 44.43 36.46 32.74
C ASN A 204 45.85 36.92 32.39
#